data_AF-A0A4Q5S805-F1
#
_entry.id   AF-A0A4Q5S805-F1
#
_cell.length_a   1.000
_cell.length_b   1.000
_cell.length_c   1.000
_cell.angle_alpha   90.00
_cell.angle_beta   90.00
_cell.angle_gamma   90.00
#
_symmetry.space_group_name_H-M   'P 1'
#
loop_
_entity.id
_entity.type
_entity.pdbx_description
1 polymer ?
#
loop_
_entity_poly.entity_id
_entity_poly.type
_entity_poly.pdbx_seq_one_letter_code
_entity_poly.pdbx_strand_id
1 'polypeptide(L)'
;MIKSIRYLLLITVILQACSNTKYLTGNQKLYVGGKVNIVNKDLKKADRKALTDELTGLLRPKPNFSILGLRPKLYLYNITRTTKKKGIKHYLNSKGEAPVLVSAVDLDKNSKIIINRLQNEGYFQADATGDTVSKNKKARYFFDERQSGIV
;
A
#
# COMPACT_ATOMS: atom_id res chain seq x y z
N MET A 1 -11.91 -36.67 17.60
CA MET A 1 -11.39 -36.08 16.34
C MET A 1 -12.45 -35.32 15.53
N ILE A 2 -13.68 -35.83 15.37
CA ILE A 2 -14.76 -35.16 14.60
C ILE A 2 -15.20 -33.79 15.17
N LYS A 3 -15.23 -33.61 16.50
CA LYS A 3 -15.56 -32.30 17.12
C LYS A 3 -14.55 -31.21 16.73
N SER A 4 -13.26 -31.51 16.75
CA SER A 4 -12.19 -30.56 16.38
C SER A 4 -12.26 -30.17 14.90
N ILE A 5 -12.64 -31.12 14.02
CA ILE A 5 -12.86 -30.86 12.59
C ILE A 5 -14.03 -29.90 12.36
N ARG A 6 -15.13 -30.02 13.12
CA ARG A 6 -16.27 -29.08 13.03
C ARG A 6 -15.87 -27.66 13.41
N TYR A 7 -15.05 -27.47 14.44
CA TYR A 7 -14.54 -26.15 14.83
C TYR A 7 -13.58 -25.56 13.78
N LEU A 8 -12.71 -26.38 13.20
CA LEU A 8 -11.81 -25.97 12.11
C LEU A 8 -12.61 -25.49 10.88
N LEU A 9 -13.68 -26.22 10.52
CA LEU A 9 -14.56 -25.90 9.39
C LEU A 9 -15.39 -24.63 9.65
N LEU A 10 -15.81 -24.38 10.89
CA LEU A 10 -16.50 -23.14 11.27
C LEU A 10 -15.56 -21.91 11.13
N ILE A 11 -14.29 -22.06 11.53
CA ILE A 11 -13.29 -20.99 11.44
C ILE A 11 -12.99 -20.64 9.98
N THR A 12 -12.87 -21.62 9.08
CA THR A 12 -12.60 -21.35 7.66
C THR A 12 -13.75 -20.59 6.98
N VAL A 13 -15.01 -20.86 7.35
CA VAL A 13 -16.17 -20.10 6.84
C VAL A 13 -16.16 -18.64 7.33
N ILE A 14 -15.80 -18.39 8.59
CA ILE A 14 -15.73 -17.04 9.15
C ILE A 14 -14.59 -16.23 8.50
N LEU A 15 -13.48 -16.87 8.15
CA LEU A 15 -12.34 -16.21 7.48
C LEU A 15 -12.67 -15.76 6.05
N GLN A 16 -13.56 -16.46 5.33
CA GLN A 16 -13.96 -16.08 3.97
C GLN A 16 -14.88 -14.84 3.93
N ALA A 17 -15.61 -14.55 5.00
CA ALA A 17 -16.54 -13.41 5.07
C ALA A 17 -15.83 -12.04 5.25
N CYS A 18 -14.54 -12.02 5.57
CA CYS A 18 -13.82 -10.79 5.94
C CYS A 18 -13.24 -10.00 4.74
N SER A 19 -13.61 -10.36 3.50
CA SER A 19 -13.13 -9.65 2.32
C SER A 19 -13.81 -8.29 2.11
N ASN A 20 -13.05 -7.23 2.36
CA ASN A 20 -13.49 -5.83 2.22
C ASN A 20 -13.73 -5.37 0.77
N THR A 21 -13.43 -6.20 -0.23
CA THR A 21 -13.56 -5.81 -1.65
C THR A 21 -15.00 -5.74 -2.13
N LYS A 22 -15.96 -6.33 -1.40
CA LYS A 22 -17.39 -6.31 -1.75
C LYS A 22 -18.00 -4.90 -1.73
N TYR A 23 -17.40 -3.97 -0.98
CA TYR A 23 -17.89 -2.59 -0.84
C TYR A 23 -17.35 -1.61 -1.89
N LEU A 24 -16.46 -2.07 -2.77
CA LEU A 24 -15.94 -1.26 -3.86
C LEU A 24 -16.92 -1.30 -5.03
N THR A 25 -17.29 -0.13 -5.55
CA THR A 25 -18.19 -0.01 -6.70
C THR A 25 -17.42 -0.23 -8.01
N GLY A 26 -17.90 -1.16 -8.86
CA GLY A 26 -17.38 -1.34 -10.22
C GLY A 26 -15.95 -1.89 -10.29
N ASN A 27 -15.13 -1.35 -11.20
CA ASN A 27 -13.74 -1.75 -11.47
C ASN A 27 -12.69 -1.06 -10.57
N GLN A 28 -13.10 -0.43 -9.47
CA GLN A 28 -12.19 0.29 -8.58
C GLN A 28 -11.26 -0.67 -7.83
N LYS A 29 -9.97 -0.34 -7.81
CA LYS A 29 -8.94 -1.13 -7.10
C LYS A 29 -8.46 -0.37 -5.87
N LEU A 30 -8.52 -1.04 -4.72
CA LEU A 30 -7.94 -0.53 -3.47
C LEU A 30 -6.42 -0.52 -3.57
N TYR A 31 -5.78 0.59 -3.21
CA TYR A 31 -4.34 0.69 -3.12
C TYR A 31 -3.84 -0.10 -1.89
N VAL A 32 -2.96 -1.08 -2.12
CA VAL A 32 -2.44 -1.95 -1.05
C VAL A 32 -0.99 -1.62 -0.65
N GLY A 33 -0.42 -0.56 -1.22
CA GLY A 33 0.93 -0.10 -0.96
C GLY A 33 1.78 -0.05 -2.23
N GLY A 34 2.93 0.61 -2.14
CA GLY A 34 3.91 0.67 -3.21
C GLY A 34 5.11 -0.21 -2.92
N LYS A 35 5.89 -0.52 -3.96
CA LYS A 35 7.16 -1.22 -3.85
C LYS A 35 8.19 -0.46 -4.68
N VAL A 36 9.30 -0.09 -4.07
CA VAL A 36 10.46 0.44 -4.78
C VAL A 36 11.40 -0.72 -5.12
N ASN A 37 11.91 -0.77 -6.35
CA ASN A 37 12.96 -1.71 -6.74
C ASN A 37 14.16 -0.91 -7.26
N ILE A 38 15.30 -1.11 -6.62
CA ILE A 38 16.58 -0.49 -6.97
C ILE A 38 17.32 -1.44 -7.92
N VAL A 39 17.59 -0.98 -9.15
CA VAL A 39 18.25 -1.81 -10.20
C VAL A 39 19.78 -1.72 -10.12
N ASN A 40 20.34 -0.72 -9.43
CA ASN A 40 21.79 -0.58 -9.28
C ASN A 40 22.42 -1.88 -8.69
N LYS A 41 23.44 -2.41 -9.39
CA LYS A 41 24.15 -3.64 -9.04
C LYS A 41 25.30 -3.42 -8.06
N ASP A 42 25.82 -2.20 -7.96
CA ASP A 42 27.04 -1.88 -7.20
C ASP A 42 26.76 -1.66 -5.71
N LEU A 43 25.49 -1.47 -5.33
CA LEU A 43 25.06 -1.36 -3.94
C LEU A 43 25.07 -2.72 -3.23
N LYS A 44 25.73 -2.77 -2.07
CA LYS A 44 25.66 -3.90 -1.14
C LYS A 44 24.20 -4.20 -0.79
N LYS A 45 23.90 -5.49 -0.58
CA LYS A 45 22.54 -5.97 -0.32
C LYS A 45 21.88 -5.32 0.90
N ALA A 46 22.65 -5.04 1.96
CA ALA A 46 22.15 -4.41 3.18
C ALA A 46 21.73 -2.96 2.92
N ASP A 47 22.61 -2.16 2.30
CA ASP A 47 22.37 -0.75 1.99
C ASP A 47 21.19 -0.59 1.02
N ARG A 48 21.12 -1.46 0.00
CA ARG A 48 19.98 -1.52 -0.92
C ARG A 48 18.66 -1.76 -0.19
N LYS A 49 18.65 -2.65 0.81
CA LYS A 49 17.44 -2.95 1.57
C LYS A 49 17.02 -1.76 2.43
N ALA A 50 17.96 -1.17 3.16
CA ALA A 50 17.70 0.02 3.98
C ALA A 50 17.12 1.17 3.14
N LEU A 51 17.76 1.47 2.00
CA LEU A 51 17.31 2.49 1.07
C LEU A 51 15.94 2.16 0.47
N THR A 52 15.69 0.90 0.11
CA THR A 52 14.38 0.47 -0.41
C THR A 52 13.26 0.65 0.62
N ASP A 53 13.50 0.27 1.87
CA ASP A 53 12.52 0.39 2.96
C ASP A 53 12.20 1.86 3.24
N GLU A 54 13.22 2.71 3.24
CA GLU A 54 13.09 4.15 3.41
C GLU A 54 12.28 4.80 2.28
N LEU A 55 12.68 4.58 1.02
CA LEU A 55 11.99 5.14 -0.15
C LEU A 55 10.54 4.65 -0.24
N THR A 56 10.29 3.39 0.12
CA THR A 56 8.92 2.84 0.19
C THR A 56 8.08 3.56 1.25
N GLY A 57 8.67 4.01 2.36
CA GLY A 57 8.00 4.80 3.41
C GLY A 57 7.61 6.21 2.98
N LEU A 58 8.30 6.77 1.99
CA LEU A 58 8.00 8.09 1.41
C LEU A 58 6.79 8.07 0.47
N LEU A 59 6.44 6.91 -0.07
CA LEU A 59 5.34 6.78 -1.03
C LEU A 59 4.00 7.26 -0.46
N ARG A 60 3.23 7.96 -1.31
CA ARG A 60 1.89 8.47 -1.01
C ARG A 60 0.90 8.12 -2.12
N PRO A 61 -0.39 7.95 -1.84
CA PRO A 61 -1.03 7.92 -0.52
C PRO A 61 -0.59 6.72 0.33
N LYS A 62 -0.78 6.77 1.66
CA LYS A 62 -0.56 5.60 2.52
C LYS A 62 -1.70 4.60 2.30
N PRO A 63 -1.43 3.29 2.21
CA PRO A 63 -2.50 2.30 2.12
C PRO A 63 -3.34 2.28 3.40
N ASN A 64 -4.58 1.81 3.30
CA ASN A 64 -5.43 1.61 4.47
C ASN A 64 -4.79 0.68 5.48
N PHE A 65 -5.05 0.94 6.76
CA PHE A 65 -4.56 0.12 7.86
C PHE A 65 -4.94 -1.35 7.65
N SER A 66 -3.92 -2.22 7.73
CA SER A 66 -4.09 -3.65 7.60
C SER A 66 -3.39 -4.38 8.73
N ILE A 67 -4.08 -5.36 9.30
CA ILE A 67 -3.53 -6.31 10.27
C ILE A 67 -3.81 -7.72 9.76
N LEU A 68 -2.77 -8.55 9.60
CA LEU A 68 -2.88 -9.90 9.06
C LEU A 68 -3.66 -9.99 7.73
N GLY A 69 -3.53 -8.98 6.86
CA GLY A 69 -4.24 -8.88 5.59
C GLY A 69 -5.70 -8.38 5.69
N LEU A 70 -6.27 -8.37 6.89
CA LEU A 70 -7.58 -7.79 7.17
C LEU A 70 -7.48 -6.26 7.27
N ARG A 71 -8.56 -5.57 6.91
CA ARG A 71 -8.67 -4.10 6.97
C ARG A 71 -9.85 -3.69 7.86
N PRO A 72 -9.76 -3.90 9.19
CA PRO A 72 -10.90 -3.73 10.09
C PRO A 72 -11.44 -2.30 10.11
N LYS A 73 -10.58 -1.27 9.99
CA LYS A 73 -11.02 0.12 9.93
C LYS A 73 -11.78 0.46 8.64
N LEU A 74 -11.35 -0.11 7.51
CA LEU A 74 -12.05 0.03 6.24
C LEU A 74 -13.40 -0.69 6.30
N TYR A 75 -13.45 -1.88 6.90
CA TYR A 75 -14.70 -2.61 7.13
C TYR A 75 -15.67 -1.79 7.97
N LEU A 76 -15.19 -1.25 9.10
CA LEU A 76 -15.98 -0.41 9.99
C LEU A 76 -16.54 0.80 9.24
N TYR A 77 -15.71 1.49 8.44
CA TYR A 77 -16.14 2.61 7.61
C TYR A 77 -17.29 2.23 6.67
N ASN A 78 -17.17 1.08 5.99
CA ASN A 78 -18.16 0.62 5.02
C ASN A 78 -19.51 0.24 5.66
N ILE A 79 -19.50 -0.50 6.78
CA ILE A 79 -20.75 -0.95 7.43
C ILE A 79 -21.46 0.17 8.19
N THR A 80 -20.71 1.14 8.72
CA THR A 80 -21.25 2.23 9.53
C THR A 80 -21.53 3.49 8.73
N ARG A 81 -21.43 3.43 7.38
CA ARG A 81 -21.70 4.59 6.52
C ARG A 81 -23.07 5.20 6.83
N THR A 82 -23.08 6.50 7.12
CA THR A 82 -24.27 7.24 7.53
C THR A 82 -24.16 8.70 7.08
N THR A 83 -25.28 9.29 6.70
CA THR A 83 -25.39 10.73 6.39
C THR A 83 -25.64 11.56 7.64
N LYS A 84 -25.99 10.92 8.77
CA LYS A 84 -26.24 11.58 10.06
C LYS A 84 -24.91 12.03 10.68
N LYS A 85 -24.87 13.26 11.21
CA LYS A 85 -23.72 13.86 11.90
C LYS A 85 -23.65 13.55 13.40
N LYS A 86 -24.58 12.75 13.95
CA LYS A 86 -24.67 12.41 15.38
C LYS A 86 -25.14 10.95 15.57
N GLY A 87 -24.79 10.36 16.72
CA GLY A 87 -25.20 9.00 17.13
C GLY A 87 -24.09 7.94 17.07
N ILE A 88 -24.36 6.76 17.64
CA ILE A 88 -23.40 5.64 17.75
C ILE A 88 -22.82 5.25 16.39
N LYS A 89 -23.66 5.21 15.35
CA LYS A 89 -23.24 4.89 13.98
C LYS A 89 -22.25 5.92 13.41
N HIS A 90 -22.47 7.21 13.67
CA HIS A 90 -21.55 8.28 13.25
C HIS A 90 -20.22 8.19 14.01
N TYR A 91 -20.28 7.98 15.32
CA TYR A 91 -19.09 7.78 16.15
C TYR A 91 -18.23 6.60 15.67
N LEU A 92 -18.85 5.45 15.39
CA LEU A 92 -18.13 4.29 14.85
C LEU A 92 -17.57 4.55 13.45
N ASN A 93 -18.32 5.25 12.58
CA ASN A 93 -17.84 5.62 11.25
C ASN A 93 -16.62 6.54 11.29
N SER A 94 -16.59 7.48 12.23
CA SER A 94 -15.47 8.39 12.43
C SER A 94 -14.16 7.70 12.83
N LYS A 95 -14.24 6.48 13.38
CA LYS A 95 -13.07 5.63 13.68
C LYS A 95 -12.62 4.76 12.50
N GLY A 96 -13.41 4.71 11.43
CA GLY A 96 -13.08 3.99 10.20
C GLY A 96 -12.15 4.78 9.29
N GLU A 97 -11.63 4.12 8.27
CA GLU A 97 -10.80 4.74 7.23
C GLU A 97 -11.50 4.61 5.87
N ALA A 98 -11.56 5.71 5.12
CA ALA A 98 -12.10 5.70 3.76
C ALA A 98 -11.22 4.88 2.80
N PRO A 99 -11.78 4.23 1.76
CA PRO A 99 -11.01 3.43 0.82
C PRO A 99 -10.02 4.29 0.04
N VAL A 100 -8.73 3.94 0.12
CA VAL A 100 -7.69 4.56 -0.71
C VAL A 100 -7.63 3.81 -2.04
N LEU A 101 -7.90 4.50 -3.14
CA LEU A 101 -7.93 3.91 -4.48
C LEU A 101 -6.58 4.00 -5.18
N VAL A 102 -6.30 3.05 -6.08
CA VAL A 102 -5.12 3.10 -6.96
C VAL A 102 -5.14 4.35 -7.84
N SER A 103 -6.32 4.82 -8.26
CA SER A 103 -6.46 6.05 -9.05
C SER A 103 -6.10 7.33 -8.28
N ALA A 104 -5.99 7.26 -6.94
CA ALA A 104 -5.54 8.39 -6.13
C ALA A 104 -4.01 8.46 -6.01
N VAL A 105 -3.28 7.52 -6.64
CA VAL A 105 -1.82 7.50 -6.64
C VAL A 105 -1.33 8.41 -7.76
N ASP A 106 -0.63 9.47 -7.38
CA ASP A 106 0.09 10.34 -8.30
C ASP A 106 1.52 9.79 -8.47
N LEU A 107 1.77 9.14 -9.60
CA LEU A 107 3.06 8.50 -9.88
C LEU A 107 4.17 9.55 -10.05
N ASP A 108 3.89 10.65 -10.75
CA ASP A 108 4.87 11.71 -11.04
C ASP A 108 5.32 12.41 -9.75
N LYS A 109 4.36 12.70 -8.86
CA LYS A 109 4.67 13.32 -7.57
C LYS A 109 5.50 12.40 -6.69
N ASN A 110 5.17 11.11 -6.65
CA ASN A 110 5.98 10.13 -5.91
C ASN A 110 7.39 10.00 -6.49
N SER A 111 7.52 9.91 -7.82
CA SER A 111 8.82 9.88 -8.49
C SER A 111 9.68 11.09 -8.12
N LYS A 112 9.12 12.30 -8.13
CA LYS A 112 9.82 13.53 -7.71
C LYS A 112 10.28 13.48 -6.26
N ILE A 113 9.44 12.97 -5.35
CA ILE A 113 9.80 12.81 -3.93
C ILE A 113 10.97 11.82 -3.77
N ILE A 114 10.92 10.70 -4.49
CA ILE A 114 11.98 9.68 -4.46
C ILE A 114 13.29 10.26 -5.00
N ILE A 115 13.26 10.92 -6.17
CA ILE A 115 14.43 11.55 -6.77
C ILE A 115 15.02 12.60 -5.84
N ASN A 116 14.19 13.47 -5.26
CA ASN A 116 14.67 14.48 -4.32
C ASN A 116 15.33 13.85 -3.08
N ARG A 117 14.74 12.79 -2.51
CA ARG A 117 15.36 12.09 -1.38
C ARG A 117 16.71 11.49 -1.78
N LEU A 118 16.77 10.84 -2.93
CA LEU A 118 17.99 10.22 -3.46
C LEU A 118 19.10 11.25 -3.70
N GLN A 119 18.77 12.40 -4.28
CA GLN A 119 19.73 13.49 -4.48
C GLN A 119 20.27 14.02 -3.14
N ASN A 120 19.42 14.12 -2.11
CA ASN A 120 19.87 14.51 -0.77
C ASN A 120 20.78 13.46 -0.11
N GLU A 121 20.69 12.19 -0.51
CA GLU A 121 21.55 11.09 -0.07
C GLU A 121 22.80 10.90 -0.98
N GLY A 122 23.02 11.80 -1.97
CA GLY A 122 24.21 11.81 -2.83
C GLY A 122 24.03 11.15 -4.22
N TYR A 123 22.84 10.66 -4.55
CA TYR A 123 22.53 10.05 -5.85
C TYR A 123 22.05 11.10 -6.86
N PHE A 124 22.96 11.89 -7.42
CA PHE A 124 22.62 13.04 -8.25
C PHE A 124 21.98 12.69 -9.61
N GLN A 125 22.36 11.57 -10.21
CA GLN A 125 21.82 11.07 -11.48
C GLN A 125 20.66 10.08 -11.28
N ALA A 126 19.96 10.17 -10.15
CA ALA A 126 18.85 9.30 -9.85
C ALA A 126 17.64 9.54 -10.78
N ASP A 127 17.08 8.46 -11.33
CA ASP A 127 15.82 8.47 -12.07
C ASP A 127 14.82 7.49 -11.46
N ALA A 128 13.54 7.85 -11.45
CA ALA A 128 12.47 7.06 -10.86
C ALA A 128 11.27 6.99 -11.80
N THR A 129 11.01 5.81 -12.36
CA THR A 129 9.81 5.56 -13.17
C THR A 129 8.77 4.81 -12.34
N GLY A 130 7.58 5.39 -12.21
CA GLY A 130 6.44 4.77 -11.53
C GLY A 130 5.49 4.05 -12.50
N ASP A 131 5.05 2.85 -12.15
CA ASP A 131 3.98 2.13 -12.85
C ASP A 131 2.94 1.58 -11.85
N THR A 132 1.66 1.66 -12.22
CA THR A 132 0.56 1.01 -11.49
C THR A 132 0.37 -0.42 -11.95
N VAL A 133 0.83 -1.40 -11.16
CA VAL A 133 0.55 -2.81 -11.47
C VAL A 133 -0.88 -3.15 -11.09
N SER A 134 -1.76 -3.03 -12.08
CA SER A 134 -3.19 -3.35 -12.03
C SER A 134 -3.47 -4.77 -11.48
N LYS A 135 -2.56 -5.73 -11.68
CA LYS A 135 -2.71 -7.13 -11.25
C LYS A 135 -2.50 -7.35 -9.74
N ASN A 136 -1.66 -6.53 -9.09
CA ASN A 136 -1.31 -6.68 -7.67
C ASN A 136 -1.70 -5.48 -6.80
N LYS A 137 -2.37 -4.47 -7.39
CA LYS A 137 -2.81 -3.24 -6.71
C LYS A 137 -1.65 -2.46 -6.06
N LYS A 138 -0.44 -2.60 -6.60
CA LYS A 138 0.80 -1.99 -6.11
C LYS A 138 1.39 -1.04 -7.13
N ALA A 139 1.87 0.11 -6.68
CA ALA A 139 2.76 0.95 -7.49
C ALA A 139 4.17 0.34 -7.45
N ARG A 140 4.85 0.24 -8.60
CA ARG A 140 6.25 -0.17 -8.68
C ARG A 140 7.07 1.01 -9.17
N TYR A 141 8.17 1.28 -8.48
CA TYR A 141 9.16 2.23 -8.94
C TYR A 141 10.42 1.47 -9.37
N PHE A 142 10.90 1.78 -10.57
CA PHE A 142 12.18 1.31 -11.07
C PHE A 142 13.18 2.46 -11.02
N PHE A 143 14.39 2.14 -10.59
CA PHE A 143 15.49 3.07 -10.48
C PHE A 143 16.72 2.48 -11.15
N ASP A 144 17.34 3.23 -12.04
CA ASP A 144 18.64 2.93 -12.64
C ASP A 144 19.64 4.00 -12.18
N GLU A 145 20.79 3.57 -11.66
CA GLU A 145 21.91 4.46 -11.37
C GLU A 145 22.92 4.28 -12.47
N ARG A 146 22.92 5.19 -13.45
CA ARG A 146 24.08 5.30 -14.32
C ARG A 146 25.16 5.99 -13.48
N GLN A 147 26.11 5.22 -12.95
CA GLN A 147 27.31 5.81 -12.40
C GLN A 147 28.08 6.44 -13.56
N SER A 148 27.95 7.76 -13.72
CA SER A 148 28.94 8.52 -14.46
C SER A 148 30.21 8.45 -13.63
N GLY A 149 31.16 7.63 -14.08
CA GLY A 149 32.50 7.60 -13.53
C GLY A 149 33.02 9.03 -13.38
N ILE A 150 33.42 9.39 -12.17
CA ILE A 150 34.20 10.58 -11.92
C ILE A 150 35.65 10.11 -11.82
N VAL A 151 36.37 10.57 -12.84
CA VAL A 151 37.81 10.81 -12.99
C VAL A 151 38.59 10.94 -11.69
#